data_AF-A0A1M5VPR7-F1
#
_entry.id   AF-A0A1M5VPR7-F1
#
_cell.length_a   1.000
_cell.length_b   1.000
_cell.length_c   1.000
_cell.angle_alpha   90.00
_cell.angle_beta   90.00
_cell.angle_gamma   90.00
#
_symmetry.space_group_name_H-M   'P 1'
#
loop_
_entity.id
_entity.type
_entity.pdbx_description
1 polymer ?
#
loop_
_entity_poly.entity_id
_entity_poly.type
_entity_poly.pdbx_seq_one_letter_code
_entity_poly.pdbx_strand_id
1 'polypeptide(L)' 'MIHIGANLSGLRQMKGYTTVKQFANRYKLPAIQYWRIERGKANLTLKSLARILDIHKISVQDFFCIMASQNFALT' A
#
# COMPACT_ATOMS: atom_id res chain seq x y z
N MET A 1 -12.46 6.32 2.05
CA MET A 1 -11.55 5.51 1.21
C MET A 1 -10.11 6.04 1.10
N ILE A 2 -9.71 7.10 1.83
CA ILE A 2 -8.37 7.72 1.72
C ILE A 2 -7.28 6.92 2.50
N HIS A 3 -7.67 6.06 3.45
CA HIS A 3 -6.75 5.39 4.36
C HIS A 3 -5.92 4.26 3.71
N ILE A 4 -6.47 3.46 2.79
CA ILE A 4 -5.73 2.29 2.23
C ILE A 4 -4.54 2.74 1.39
N GLY A 5 -4.74 3.68 0.46
CA GLY A 5 -3.65 4.20 -0.39
C GLY A 5 -2.54 4.87 0.42
N ALA A 6 -2.91 5.65 1.44
CA ALA A 6 -1.96 6.28 2.34
C ALA A 6 -1.13 5.25 3.13
N ASN A 7 -1.77 4.19 3.64
CA ASN A 7 -1.07 3.10 4.32
C ASN A 7 -0.10 2.34 3.39
N LEU A 8 -0.51 2.08 2.14
CA LEU A 8 0.39 1.47 1.14
C LEU A 8 1.60 2.37 0.82
N SER A 9 1.40 3.69 0.76
CA SER A 9 2.48 4.67 0.66
C SER A 9 3.41 4.64 1.89
N GLY A 10 2.84 4.48 3.08
CA GLY A 10 3.60 4.30 4.32
C GLY A 10 4.48 3.06 4.27
N LEU A 11 3.93 1.91 3.85
CA LEU A 11 4.69 0.67 3.68
C LEU A 11 5.86 0.83 2.71
N ARG A 12 5.66 1.55 1.59
CA ARG A 12 6.75 1.86 0.65
C ARG A 12 7.87 2.67 1.32
N GLN A 13 7.50 3.72 2.07
CA GLN A 13 8.46 4.60 2.74
C GLN A 13 9.22 3.85 3.84
N MET A 14 8.54 3.03 4.65
CA MET A 14 9.16 2.17 5.67
C MET A 14 10.18 1.19 5.07
N LYS A 15 9.99 0.79 3.82
CA LYS A 15 10.94 -0.06 3.08
C LYS A 15 12.12 0.72 2.46
N GLY A 16 12.21 2.02 2.69
CA GLY A 16 13.31 2.88 2.26
C GLY A 16 13.14 3.51 0.87
N TYR A 17 11.96 3.43 0.26
CA TYR A 17 11.71 4.00 -1.07
C TYR A 17 11.03 5.37 -0.97
N THR A 18 11.76 6.44 -1.28
CA THR A 18 11.23 7.81 -1.23
C THR A 18 10.26 8.09 -2.38
N THR A 19 10.47 7.47 -3.54
CA THR A 19 9.64 7.71 -4.74
C THR A 19 8.89 6.46 -5.20
N VAL A 20 7.69 6.68 -5.75
CA VAL A 20 6.92 5.63 -6.43
C VAL A 20 7.72 5.00 -7.58
N LYS A 21 8.46 5.81 -8.36
CA LYS A 21 9.26 5.33 -9.49
C LYS A 21 10.28 4.29 -9.07
N GLN A 22 11.05 4.54 -8.00
CA GLN A 22 12.05 3.59 -7.50
C GLN A 22 11.40 2.28 -7.04
N PHE A 23 10.34 2.35 -6.26
CA PHE A 23 9.63 1.18 -5.77
C PHE A 23 9.00 0.36 -6.89
N ALA A 24 8.29 1.03 -7.80
CA ALA A 24 7.63 0.39 -8.92
C ALA A 24 8.63 -0.27 -9.88
N ASN A 25 9.75 0.39 -10.18
CA ASN A 25 10.81 -0.19 -11.00
C ASN A 25 11.43 -1.42 -10.33
N ARG A 26 11.73 -1.34 -9.04
CA ARG A 26 12.33 -2.46 -8.30
C ARG A 26 11.44 -3.70 -8.28
N TYR A 27 10.14 -3.52 -8.06
CA TYR A 27 9.18 -4.62 -7.91
C TYR A 27 8.34 -4.89 -9.15
N LYS A 28 8.73 -4.32 -10.30
CA LYS A 28 8.04 -4.48 -11.59
C LYS A 28 6.54 -4.24 -11.45
N LEU A 29 6.17 -3.10 -10.84
CA LEU A 29 4.79 -2.62 -10.75
C LEU A 29 4.54 -1.56 -11.83
N PRO A 30 3.30 -1.44 -12.36
CA PRO A 30 2.95 -0.34 -13.25
C PRO A 30 2.95 0.98 -12.46
N ALA A 31 4.00 1.81 -12.65
CA ALA A 31 4.26 2.98 -11.80
C ALA A 31 3.09 3.97 -11.71
N ILE A 32 2.43 4.26 -12.83
CA ILE A 32 1.27 5.17 -12.88
C ILE A 32 0.09 4.60 -12.10
N GLN A 33 -0.19 3.30 -12.27
CA GLN A 33 -1.29 2.65 -11.56
C GLN A 33 -1.01 2.59 -10.06
N TYR A 34 0.22 2.24 -9.66
CA TYR A 34 0.62 2.20 -8.27
C TYR A 34 0.55 3.60 -7.61
N TRP A 35 0.99 4.65 -8.30
CA TRP A 35 0.81 6.02 -7.84
C TRP A 35 -0.67 6.38 -7.64
N ARG A 36 -1.55 6.01 -8.59
CA ARG A 36 -2.99 6.24 -8.45
C ARG A 36 -3.57 5.46 -7.26
N ILE A 37 -3.09 4.25 -6.99
CA ILE A 37 -3.48 3.45 -5.83
C ILE A 37 -3.10 4.18 -4.53
N GLU A 38 -1.87 4.64 -4.39
CA GLU A 38 -1.43 5.40 -3.21
C GLU A 38 -2.26 6.66 -2.97
N ARG A 39 -2.74 7.30 -4.05
CA ARG A 39 -3.59 8.50 -3.99
C ARG A 39 -5.08 8.21 -3.85
N GLY A 40 -5.48 6.93 -3.78
CA GLY A 40 -6.89 6.54 -3.74
C GLY A 40 -7.68 6.85 -5.03
N LYS A 41 -6.99 7.02 -6.17
CA LYS A 41 -7.55 7.37 -7.48
C LYS A 41 -7.66 6.18 -8.45
N ALA A 42 -7.49 4.97 -7.95
CA ALA A 42 -7.58 3.74 -8.71
C ALA A 42 -8.48 2.73 -8.01
N ASN A 43 -9.25 1.99 -8.81
CA ASN A 43 -9.93 0.80 -8.33
C ASN A 43 -8.88 -0.29 -8.06
N LEU A 44 -8.65 -0.55 -6.78
CA LEU A 44 -7.71 -1.58 -6.34
C LEU A 44 -8.44 -2.92 -6.23
N THR A 45 -8.04 -3.89 -7.06
CA THR A 45 -8.54 -5.26 -6.92
C THR A 45 -7.81 -5.99 -5.79
N LEU A 46 -8.44 -7.02 -5.23
CA LEU A 46 -7.80 -7.88 -4.21
C LEU A 46 -6.50 -8.53 -4.73
N LYS A 47 -6.44 -8.92 -6.01
CA LYS A 47 -5.22 -9.47 -6.63
C LYS A 47 -4.08 -8.45 -6.61
N SER A 48 -4.36 -7.21 -6.97
CA SER A 48 -3.36 -6.13 -6.94
C SER A 48 -2.94 -5.78 -5.53
N LEU A 49 -3.88 -5.75 -4.57
CA LEU A 49 -3.58 -5.55 -3.16
C LEU A 49 -2.66 -6.66 -2.63
N ALA A 50 -3.02 -7.93 -2.84
CA ALA A 50 -2.22 -9.08 -2.40
C ALA A 50 -0.81 -9.05 -3.00
N ARG A 51 -0.65 -8.70 -4.29
CA ARG A 51 0.66 -8.53 -4.92
C ARG A 51 1.50 -7.45 -4.24
N ILE A 52 0.89 -6.32 -3.88
CA ILE A 52 1.61 -5.23 -3.19
C ILE A 52 2.00 -5.69 -1.78
N LEU A 53 1.08 -6.31 -1.04
CA LEU A 53 1.36 -6.75 0.33
C LEU A 53 2.38 -7.88 0.42
N ASP A 54 2.45 -8.77 -0.57
CA ASP A 54 3.47 -9.83 -0.63
C ASP A 54 4.89 -9.25 -0.78
N ILE A 55 5.05 -8.09 -1.43
CA ILE A 55 6.33 -7.37 -1.45
C ILE A 55 6.76 -7.01 -0.03
N HIS A 56 5.80 -6.69 0.84
CA HIS A 56 6.04 -6.33 2.24
C HIS A 56 6.00 -7.51 3.20
N LYS A 57 5.69 -8.73 2.71
CA LYS A 57 5.51 -9.94 3.54
C LYS A 57 4.44 -9.76 4.61
N ILE A 58 3.35 -9.10 4.21
CA ILE A 58 2.16 -8.85 5.04
C ILE A 58 0.98 -9.57 4.38
N SER A 59 0.15 -10.28 5.16
CA SER A 59 -1.07 -10.87 4.63
C SER A 59 -2.17 -9.81 4.47
N VAL A 60 -3.17 -10.05 3.64
CA VAL A 60 -4.32 -9.13 3.51
C VAL A 60 -5.02 -8.94 4.86
N GLN A 61 -5.14 -10.02 5.65
CA GLN A 61 -5.73 -9.98 6.99
C GLN A 61 -4.92 -9.08 7.92
N ASP A 62 -3.62 -9.32 8.04
CA ASP A 62 -2.73 -8.55 8.92
C ASP A 62 -2.76 -7.07 8.57
N PHE A 63 -2.74 -6.76 7.27
CA PHE A 63 -2.83 -5.38 6.78
C PHE A 63 -4.07 -4.67 7.33
N PHE A 64 -5.25 -5.30 7.25
CA PHE A 64 -6.48 -4.70 7.76
C PHE A 64 -6.58 -4.72 9.30
N CYS A 65 -6.03 -5.72 9.99
CA CYS A 65 -5.94 -5.73 11.45
C CYS A 65 -5.10 -4.56 11.96
N ILE A 66 -3.90 -4.35 11.37
CA ILE A 66 -3.02 -3.22 11.71
C ILE A 66 -3.74 -1.89 11.50
N MET A 67 -4.45 -1.75 10.37
CA MET A 67 -5.24 -0.54 10.07
C MET A 67 -6.36 -0.30 11.08
N ALA A 68 -7.06 -1.36 11.52
CA ALA A 68 -8.14 -1.25 12.49
C ALA A 68 -7.63 -0.82 13.88
N SER A 69 -6.51 -1.40 14.34
CA SER A 69 -5.90 -1.05 15.63
C SER A 69 -5.45 0.41 15.71
N GLN A 70 -5.00 1.01 14.62
CA GLN A 70 -4.65 2.44 14.57
C GLN A 70 -5.88 3.37 14.73
N ASN A 71 -7.09 2.87 14.46
CA ASN A 71 -8.31 3.66 14.55
C ASN A 71 -8.89 3.71 15.97
N PHE A 72 -8.56 2.75 16.85
CA PHE A 72 -8.99 2.72 18.25
C PHE A 72 -8.08 3.52 19.19
N ALA A 73 -6.86 3.86 18.76
CA ALA A 73 -5.92 4.66 19.56
C ALA A 73 -6.20 6.18 19.50
N LEU A 74 -7.21 6.61 18.74
CA LEU A 74 -7.56 8.01 18.51
C LEU A 74 -9.02 8.34 18.89
N THR A 75 -9.66 7.46 19.66
CA THR A 75 -10.98 7.65 20.28
C THR A 75 -10.85 7.55 21.78
#